data_AF-A0A957TE81-F1
#
_entry.id   AF-A0A957TE81-F1
#
_cell.length_a   1.000
_cell.length_b   1.000
_cell.length_c   1.000
_cell.angle_alpha   90.00
_cell.angle_beta   90.00
_cell.angle_gamma   90.00
#
_symmetry.space_group_name_H-M   'P 1'
#
loop_
_entity.id
_entity.type
_entity.pdbx_description
1 polymer ?
#
loop_
_entity_poly.entity_id
_entity_poly.type
_entity_poly.pdbx_seq_one_letter_code
_entity_poly.pdbx_strand_id
1 'polypeptide(L)'
;MKLLARNRHSVQRLGYGLITLMAMVTVVPIVGTVLFILFKGGSAISWEFLTGFPHDGMRAGGILPAIVGTLYLTIGTAIFSVPLGIAAAIYLSEYASDNRWTRLIRLAIINLAGIPSVVYGLFGLGLFVLFLQFGTSILAASLTLSIMTLPVIISTSEEALRSVPQS
;
A
#
# COMPACT_ATOMS: atom_id res chain seq x y z
N MET A 1 -4.48 -42.93 28.88
CA MET A 1 -4.66 -41.46 28.76
C MET A 1 -3.42 -40.62 29.12
N LYS A 2 -2.51 -41.05 30.02
CA LYS A 2 -1.30 -40.27 30.41
C LYS A 2 -0.13 -40.32 29.41
N LEU A 3 -0.05 -41.33 28.54
CA LEU A 3 1.02 -41.46 27.52
C LEU A 3 0.90 -40.44 26.37
N LEU A 4 -0.31 -39.97 26.06
CA LEU A 4 -0.54 -38.92 25.05
C LEU A 4 -0.20 -37.51 25.57
N ALA A 5 -0.19 -37.29 26.89
CA ALA A 5 0.09 -35.97 27.48
C ALA A 5 1.59 -35.61 27.46
N ARG A 6 2.48 -36.60 27.63
CA ARG A 6 3.95 -36.41 27.60
C ARG A 6 4.47 -36.03 26.21
N ASN A 7 3.84 -36.55 25.15
CA ASN A 7 4.19 -36.21 23.77
C ASN A 7 3.65 -34.83 23.34
N ARG A 8 2.60 -34.30 23.97
CA ARG A 8 2.05 -32.98 23.62
C ARG A 8 3.03 -31.85 23.93
N HIS A 9 3.72 -31.90 25.06
CA HIS A 9 4.72 -30.88 25.41
C HIS A 9 5.97 -30.94 24.53
N SER A 10 6.44 -32.14 24.15
CA SER A 10 7.56 -32.28 23.22
C SER A 10 7.19 -31.84 21.81
N VAL A 11 6.02 -32.23 21.30
CA VAL A 11 5.50 -31.81 19.99
C VAL A 11 5.26 -30.29 19.95
N GLN A 12 4.75 -29.70 21.04
CA GLN A 12 4.63 -28.24 21.16
C GLN A 12 5.99 -27.55 21.12
N ARG A 13 6.98 -28.01 21.90
CA ARG A 13 8.34 -27.40 21.87
C ARG A 13 8.99 -27.52 20.50
N LEU A 14 8.82 -28.64 19.82
CA LEU A 14 9.34 -28.86 18.47
C LEU A 14 8.63 -27.97 17.45
N GLY A 15 7.30 -27.83 17.57
CA GLY A 15 6.49 -26.94 16.73
C GLY A 15 6.84 -25.46 16.92
N TYR A 16 6.90 -24.99 18.16
CA TYR A 16 7.33 -23.62 18.46
C TYR A 16 8.77 -23.37 18.02
N GLY A 17 9.68 -24.33 18.25
CA GLY A 17 11.06 -24.25 17.78
C GLY A 17 11.16 -24.11 16.26
N LEU A 18 10.36 -24.89 15.51
CA LEU A 18 10.31 -24.81 14.05
C LEU A 18 9.76 -23.46 13.56
N ILE A 19 8.66 -22.97 14.15
CA ILE A 19 8.08 -21.67 13.81
C ILE A 19 9.05 -20.54 14.12
N THR A 20 9.70 -20.56 15.29
CA THR A 20 10.73 -19.58 15.67
C THR A 20 11.91 -19.64 14.72
N LEU A 21 12.37 -20.82 14.31
CA LEU A 21 13.45 -20.96 13.34
C LEU A 21 13.06 -20.35 11.98
N MET A 22 11.87 -20.65 11.47
CA MET A 22 11.37 -20.07 10.22
C MET A 22 11.26 -18.55 10.30
N ALA A 23 10.73 -18.02 11.41
CA ALA A 23 10.68 -16.59 11.65
C ALA A 23 12.09 -15.96 11.69
N MET A 24 13.05 -16.61 12.35
CA MET A 24 14.43 -16.14 12.40
C MET A 24 15.08 -16.16 11.01
N VAL A 25 14.85 -17.19 10.19
CA VAL A 25 15.35 -17.26 8.81
C VAL A 25 14.82 -16.11 7.95
N THR A 26 13.62 -15.60 8.21
CA THR A 26 13.08 -14.43 7.51
C THR A 26 13.56 -13.11 8.10
N VAL A 27 13.54 -12.96 9.43
CA VAL A 27 13.83 -11.70 10.11
C VAL A 27 15.33 -11.37 10.09
N VAL A 28 16.21 -12.36 10.29
CA VAL A 28 17.66 -12.13 10.37
C VAL A 28 18.22 -11.53 9.08
N PRO A 29 17.90 -12.02 7.86
CA PRO A 29 18.36 -11.38 6.63
C PRO A 29 17.80 -9.98 6.43
N ILE A 30 16.54 -9.71 6.81
CA ILE A 30 15.94 -8.38 6.71
C ILE A 30 16.68 -7.40 7.61
N VAL A 31 16.84 -7.75 8.89
CA VAL A 31 17.59 -6.94 9.86
C VAL A 31 19.05 -6.77 9.41
N GLY A 32 19.69 -7.84 8.94
CA GLY A 32 21.04 -7.80 8.40
C GLY A 32 21.18 -6.87 7.20
N THR A 33 20.20 -6.86 6.29
CA THR A 33 20.17 -5.97 5.12
C THR A 33 20.00 -4.52 5.56
N VAL A 34 19.11 -4.24 6.50
CA VAL A 34 18.93 -2.89 7.06
C VAL A 34 20.22 -2.41 7.73
N LEU A 35 20.84 -3.23 8.58
CA LEU A 35 22.10 -2.90 9.24
C LEU A 35 23.21 -2.67 8.20
N PHE A 36 23.32 -3.52 7.18
CA PHE A 36 24.30 -3.36 6.11
C PHE A 36 24.13 -2.03 5.36
N ILE A 37 22.89 -1.65 5.04
CA ILE A 37 22.57 -0.37 4.39
C ILE A 37 22.93 0.80 5.31
N LEU A 38 22.64 0.72 6.61
CA LEU A 38 22.98 1.81 7.55
C LEU A 38 24.49 1.96 7.72
N PHE A 39 25.24 0.86 7.89
CA PHE A 39 26.68 0.92 8.09
C PHE A 39 27.44 1.37 6.83
N LYS A 40 27.07 0.88 5.64
CA LYS A 40 27.76 1.27 4.39
C LYS A 40 27.20 2.53 3.75
N GLY A 41 25.91 2.79 3.92
CA GLY A 41 25.21 3.92 3.32
C GLY A 41 25.19 5.17 4.20
N GLY A 42 25.38 5.05 5.52
CA GLY A 42 25.32 6.19 6.44
C GLY A 42 26.33 7.30 6.10
N SER A 43 27.53 6.95 5.67
CA SER A 43 28.55 7.93 5.23
C SER A 43 28.23 8.61 3.90
N ALA A 44 27.30 8.05 3.11
CA ALA A 44 26.88 8.63 1.83
C ALA A 44 25.72 9.63 2.00
N ILE A 45 25.09 9.69 3.18
CA ILE A 45 24.03 10.66 3.49
C ILE A 45 24.69 12.02 3.74
N SER A 46 24.72 12.84 2.69
CA SER A 46 25.14 14.24 2.76
C SER A 46 23.96 15.16 2.42
N TRP A 47 24.11 16.44 2.68
CA TRP A 47 23.13 17.43 2.23
C TRP A 47 22.96 17.40 0.71
N GLU A 48 24.08 17.29 -0.01
CA GLU A 48 24.12 17.14 -1.48
C GLU A 48 23.39 15.89 -1.95
N PHE A 49 23.48 14.77 -1.22
CA PHE A 49 22.72 13.57 -1.54
C PHE A 49 21.21 13.80 -1.47
N LEU A 50 20.74 14.53 -0.46
CA LEU A 50 19.31 14.79 -0.23
C LEU A 50 18.73 15.86 -1.16
N THR A 51 19.45 16.96 -1.37
CA THR A 51 18.97 18.12 -2.14
C THR A 51 19.49 18.16 -3.58
N GLY A 52 20.48 17.35 -3.92
CA GLY A 52 21.06 17.29 -5.25
C GLY A 52 20.13 16.63 -6.26
N PHE A 53 20.34 16.97 -7.53
CA PHE A 53 19.76 16.25 -8.65
C PHE A 53 20.53 14.94 -8.89
N PRO A 54 19.87 13.90 -9.42
CA PRO A 54 20.52 12.63 -9.62
C PRO A 54 21.64 12.71 -10.65
N HIS A 55 22.78 12.09 -10.31
CA HIS A 55 23.97 12.01 -11.16
C HIS A 55 24.38 10.55 -11.38
N ASP A 56 25.07 10.29 -12.49
CA ASP A 56 25.53 8.96 -12.89
C ASP A 56 24.41 7.89 -12.86
N GLY A 57 23.23 8.24 -13.38
CA GLY A 57 22.07 7.33 -13.39
C GLY A 57 21.59 6.93 -12.00
N MET A 58 21.56 7.87 -11.04
CA MET A 58 21.21 7.67 -9.62
C MET A 58 22.27 6.95 -8.78
N ARG A 59 23.45 6.61 -9.33
CA ARG A 59 24.50 5.86 -8.61
C ARG A 59 25.39 6.75 -7.74
N ALA A 60 25.56 8.01 -8.13
CA ALA A 60 26.43 8.97 -7.43
C ALA A 60 25.68 9.83 -6.39
N GLY A 61 24.38 9.61 -6.19
CA GLY A 61 23.54 10.37 -5.26
C GLY A 61 22.63 11.39 -5.94
N GLY A 62 21.94 12.18 -5.12
CA GLY A 62 20.94 13.15 -5.55
C GLY A 62 19.54 12.53 -5.65
N ILE A 63 18.75 12.64 -4.58
CA ILE A 63 17.42 12.03 -4.49
C ILE A 63 16.28 13.06 -4.41
N LEU A 64 16.56 14.35 -4.56
CA LEU A 64 15.57 15.41 -4.42
C LEU A 64 14.35 15.20 -5.35
N PRO A 65 14.49 14.91 -6.66
CA PRO A 65 13.33 14.70 -7.52
C PRO A 65 12.48 13.48 -7.12
N ALA A 66 13.08 12.45 -6.53
CA ALA A 66 12.35 11.28 -6.05
C ALA A 66 11.54 11.62 -4.79
N ILE A 67 12.11 12.41 -3.86
CA ILE A 67 11.42 12.90 -2.66
C ILE A 67 10.25 13.79 -3.06
N VAL A 68 10.53 14.82 -3.87
CA VAL A 68 9.53 15.80 -4.32
C VAL A 68 8.46 15.14 -5.19
N GLY A 69 8.85 14.24 -6.09
CA GLY A 69 7.93 13.46 -6.92
C GLY A 69 7.01 12.58 -6.08
N THR A 70 7.53 11.89 -5.07
CA THR A 70 6.71 11.09 -4.15
C THR A 70 5.72 11.96 -3.38
N LEU A 71 6.15 13.13 -2.90
CA LEU A 71 5.28 14.07 -2.20
C LEU A 71 4.14 14.56 -3.10
N TYR A 72 4.45 15.01 -4.32
CA TYR A 72 3.43 15.46 -5.27
C TYR A 72 2.46 14.35 -5.67
N LEU A 73 2.96 13.13 -5.92
CA LEU A 73 2.12 11.99 -6.22
C LEU A 73 1.22 11.62 -5.04
N THR A 74 1.73 11.65 -3.82
CA THR A 74 0.95 11.33 -2.62
C THR A 74 -0.15 12.36 -2.40
N ILE A 75 0.19 13.66 -2.47
CA ILE A 75 -0.78 14.75 -2.32
C ILE A 75 -1.81 14.71 -3.45
N GLY A 76 -1.37 14.58 -4.71
CA GLY A 76 -2.26 14.48 -5.86
C GLY A 76 -3.22 13.30 -5.74
N THR A 77 -2.70 12.13 -5.35
CA THR A 77 -3.52 10.94 -5.11
C THR A 77 -4.54 11.19 -4.00
N ALA A 78 -4.14 11.81 -2.89
CA ALA A 78 -5.02 12.10 -1.77
C ALA A 78 -6.14 13.08 -2.15
N ILE A 79 -5.84 14.13 -2.92
CA ILE A 79 -6.81 15.14 -3.38
C ILE A 79 -7.98 14.50 -4.12
N PHE A 80 -7.74 13.50 -4.96
CA PHE A 80 -8.81 12.85 -5.72
C PHE A 80 -9.42 11.64 -5.00
N SER A 81 -8.60 10.82 -4.33
CA SER A 81 -9.06 9.56 -3.74
C SER A 81 -9.73 9.72 -2.39
N VAL A 82 -9.27 10.64 -1.54
CA VAL A 82 -9.79 10.79 -0.17
C VAL A 82 -11.21 11.35 -0.18
N PRO A 83 -11.50 12.49 -0.85
CA PRO A 83 -12.86 13.03 -0.86
C PRO A 83 -13.86 12.05 -1.48
N LEU A 84 -13.50 11.44 -2.61
CA LEU A 84 -14.36 10.49 -3.32
C LEU A 84 -14.58 9.22 -2.51
N GLY A 85 -13.52 8.66 -1.93
CA GLY A 85 -13.58 7.43 -1.15
C GLY A 85 -14.36 7.59 0.16
N ILE A 86 -14.14 8.69 0.88
CA ILE A 86 -14.89 9.00 2.11
C ILE A 86 -16.36 9.29 1.79
N ALA A 87 -16.65 10.07 0.73
CA ALA A 87 -18.03 10.35 0.35
C ALA A 87 -18.79 9.07 -0.03
N ALA A 88 -18.15 8.17 -0.78
CA ALA A 88 -18.71 6.87 -1.10
C ALA A 88 -18.92 6.00 0.15
N ALA A 89 -17.97 6.00 1.09
CA ALA A 89 -18.10 5.27 2.34
C ALA A 89 -19.27 5.79 3.21
N ILE A 90 -19.40 7.11 3.37
CA ILE A 90 -20.51 7.73 4.10
C ILE A 90 -21.85 7.37 3.44
N TYR A 91 -21.92 7.46 2.11
CA TYR A 91 -23.13 7.07 1.39
C TYR A 91 -23.48 5.61 1.63
N LEU A 92 -22.51 4.70 1.53
CA LEU A 92 -22.70 3.26 1.69
C LEU A 92 -22.98 2.82 3.14
N SER A 93 -22.49 3.56 4.13
CA SER A 93 -22.70 3.26 5.55
C SER A 93 -24.01 3.84 6.09
N GLU A 94 -24.31 5.12 5.80
CA GLU A 94 -25.43 5.83 6.44
C GLU A 94 -26.69 5.91 5.58
N TYR A 95 -26.55 6.01 4.26
CA TYR A 95 -27.68 6.36 3.37
C TYR A 95 -28.14 5.19 2.49
N ALA A 96 -27.24 4.29 2.12
CA ALA A 96 -27.54 3.22 1.19
C ALA A 96 -28.37 2.11 1.84
N SER A 97 -29.60 1.92 1.36
CA SER A 97 -30.41 0.76 1.71
C SER A 97 -29.81 -0.54 1.16
N ASP A 98 -30.06 -1.66 1.84
CA ASP A 98 -29.63 -2.98 1.35
C ASP A 98 -30.49 -3.43 0.17
N ASN A 99 -30.03 -3.09 -1.03
CA ASN A 99 -30.71 -3.39 -2.28
C ASN A 99 -29.72 -3.92 -3.33
N ARG A 100 -30.25 -4.38 -4.47
CA ARG A 100 -29.44 -4.99 -5.54
C ARG A 100 -28.37 -4.02 -6.08
N TRP A 101 -28.64 -2.72 -6.12
CA TRP A 101 -27.68 -1.71 -6.58
C TRP A 101 -26.55 -1.51 -5.58
N THR A 102 -26.87 -1.35 -4.29
CA THR A 102 -25.87 -1.25 -3.23
C THR A 102 -24.95 -2.48 -3.20
N ARG A 103 -25.52 -3.67 -3.39
CA ARG A 103 -24.75 -4.91 -3.49
C ARG A 103 -23.83 -4.94 -4.72
N LEU A 104 -24.29 -4.46 -5.87
CA LEU A 104 -23.46 -4.34 -7.08
C LEU A 104 -22.30 -3.35 -6.88
N ILE A 105 -22.53 -2.21 -6.23
CA ILE A 105 -21.48 -1.23 -5.94
C ILE A 105 -20.41 -1.85 -5.03
N ARG A 106 -20.81 -2.53 -3.95
CA ARG A 106 -19.86 -3.25 -3.07
C ARG A 106 -19.06 -4.30 -3.83
N LEU A 107 -19.72 -5.09 -4.70
CA LEU A 107 -19.04 -6.06 -5.54
C LEU A 107 -18.04 -5.39 -6.49
N ALA A 108 -18.37 -4.24 -7.07
CA ALA A 108 -17.45 -3.49 -7.92
C ALA A 108 -16.23 -2.99 -7.12
N ILE A 109 -16.42 -2.47 -5.91
CA ILE A 109 -15.33 -2.05 -5.02
C ILE A 109 -14.40 -3.22 -4.68
N ILE A 110 -14.97 -4.37 -4.31
CA ILE A 110 -14.20 -5.59 -3.99
C ILE A 110 -13.43 -6.09 -5.23
N ASN A 111 -14.06 -6.08 -6.41
CA ASN A 111 -13.41 -6.47 -7.65
C ASN A 111 -12.26 -5.52 -8.02
N LEU A 112 -12.42 -4.22 -7.80
CA LEU A 112 -11.34 -3.25 -7.97
C LEU A 112 -10.18 -3.58 -7.01
N ALA A 113 -10.45 -3.85 -5.73
CA ALA A 113 -9.40 -4.21 -4.77
C ALA A 113 -8.60 -5.48 -5.17
N GLY A 114 -9.21 -6.37 -5.96
CA GLY A 114 -8.56 -7.59 -6.45
C GLY A 114 -7.66 -7.40 -7.67
N ILE A 115 -7.63 -6.22 -8.29
CA ILE A 115 -6.83 -5.96 -9.49
C ILE A 115 -5.34 -5.81 -9.10
N PRO A 116 -4.40 -6.50 -9.78
CA PRO A 116 -2.97 -6.30 -9.55
C PRO A 116 -2.51 -4.88 -9.89
N SER A 117 -1.58 -4.31 -9.10
CA SER A 117 -1.08 -2.94 -9.28
C SER A 117 -0.50 -2.65 -10.67
N VAL A 118 0.12 -3.65 -11.31
CA VAL A 118 0.66 -3.52 -12.68
C VAL A 118 -0.45 -3.23 -13.70
N VAL A 119 -1.64 -3.81 -13.52
CA VAL A 119 -2.79 -3.59 -14.40
C VAL A 119 -3.28 -2.15 -14.27
N TYR A 120 -3.31 -1.60 -13.06
CA TYR A 120 -3.60 -0.17 -12.86
C TYR A 120 -2.58 0.73 -13.57
N GLY A 121 -1.29 0.39 -13.50
CA GLY A 121 -0.25 1.13 -14.23
C GLY A 121 -0.48 1.14 -15.74
N LEU A 122 -0.80 -0.01 -16.33
CA LEU A 122 -1.06 -0.11 -17.77
C LEU A 122 -2.38 0.58 -18.17
N PHE A 123 -3.42 0.46 -17.34
CA PHE A 123 -4.68 1.20 -17.52
C PHE A 123 -4.44 2.71 -17.48
N GLY A 124 -3.67 3.19 -16.51
CA GLY A 124 -3.34 4.61 -16.37
C GLY A 124 -2.56 5.15 -17.56
N LEU A 125 -1.60 4.36 -18.08
CA LEU A 125 -0.90 4.68 -19.32
C LEU A 125 -1.88 4.77 -20.51
N GLY A 126 -2.74 3.78 -20.68
CA GLY A 126 -3.72 3.77 -21.76
C GLY A 126 -4.71 4.94 -21.69
N LEU A 127 -5.29 5.19 -20.52
CA LEU A 127 -6.34 6.18 -20.33
C LEU A 127 -5.79 7.60 -20.19
N PHE A 128 -4.92 7.85 -19.22
CA PHE A 128 -4.50 9.22 -18.89
C PHE A 128 -3.39 9.72 -19.82
N VAL A 129 -2.39 8.87 -20.08
CA VAL A 129 -1.22 9.28 -20.87
C VAL A 129 -1.55 9.30 -22.36
N LEU A 130 -2.10 8.20 -22.88
CA LEU A 130 -2.32 8.03 -24.32
C LEU A 130 -3.69 8.54 -24.78
N PHE A 131 -4.78 8.20 -24.12
CA PHE A 131 -6.12 8.61 -24.58
C PHE A 131 -6.43 10.08 -24.25
N LEU A 132 -6.22 10.50 -23.00
CA LEU A 132 -6.46 11.89 -22.56
C LEU A 132 -5.28 12.83 -22.84
N GLN A 133 -4.17 12.33 -23.40
CA GLN A 133 -3.01 13.13 -23.81
C GLN A 133 -2.38 13.95 -22.66
N PHE A 134 -2.45 13.46 -21.41
CA PHE A 134 -1.78 14.12 -20.28
C PHE A 134 -0.25 13.92 -20.29
N GLY A 135 0.26 13.07 -21.19
CA GLY A 135 1.67 12.69 -21.24
C GLY A 135 2.15 12.00 -19.97
N THR A 136 3.45 11.74 -19.89
CA THR A 136 4.09 11.21 -18.68
C THR A 136 4.16 12.31 -17.62
N SER A 137 3.10 12.46 -16.83
CA SER A 137 2.92 13.57 -15.90
C SER A 137 2.50 13.13 -14.50
N ILE A 138 2.74 14.01 -13.52
CA ILE A 138 2.33 13.82 -12.11
C ILE A 138 0.82 13.65 -12.02
N LEU A 139 0.03 14.38 -12.82
CA LEU A 139 -1.42 14.29 -12.82
C LEU A 139 -1.88 12.89 -13.27
N ALA A 140 -1.36 12.38 -14.39
CA ALA A 140 -1.70 11.05 -14.89
C ALA A 140 -1.37 9.95 -13.87
N ALA A 141 -0.19 10.02 -13.25
CA ALA A 141 0.22 9.09 -12.21
C ALA A 141 -0.64 9.21 -10.93
N SER A 142 -0.97 10.43 -10.50
CA SER A 142 -1.82 10.67 -9.32
C SER A 142 -3.23 10.12 -9.51
N LEU A 143 -3.84 10.33 -10.69
CA LEU A 143 -5.16 9.79 -11.00
C LEU A 143 -5.14 8.26 -11.07
N THR A 144 -4.08 7.67 -11.61
CA THR A 144 -3.89 6.21 -11.64
C THR A 144 -3.81 5.63 -10.22
N LEU A 145 -2.99 6.24 -9.37
CA LEU A 145 -2.85 5.85 -7.97
C LEU A 145 -4.15 6.10 -7.19
N SER A 146 -4.93 7.13 -7.51
CA SER A 146 -6.24 7.34 -6.89
C SER A 146 -7.18 6.18 -7.17
N ILE A 147 -7.29 5.75 -8.43
CA ILE A 147 -8.15 4.61 -8.76
C ILE A 147 -7.69 3.34 -8.04
N MET A 148 -6.39 3.11 -7.94
CA MET A 148 -5.82 1.96 -7.23
C MET A 148 -6.10 1.99 -5.72
N THR A 149 -6.06 3.17 -5.09
CA THR A 149 -6.22 3.33 -3.63
C THR A 149 -7.67 3.49 -3.17
N LEU A 150 -8.58 3.86 -4.09
CA LEU A 150 -10.01 4.05 -3.80
C LEU A 150 -10.66 2.88 -3.05
N PRO A 151 -10.49 1.60 -3.45
CA PRO A 151 -11.17 0.49 -2.78
C PRO A 151 -10.76 0.35 -1.31
N VAL A 152 -9.48 0.58 -1.01
CA VAL A 152 -8.97 0.57 0.35
C VAL A 152 -9.59 1.72 1.15
N ILE A 153 -9.55 2.95 0.63
CA ILE A 153 -10.13 4.11 1.34
C ILE A 153 -11.63 3.91 1.61
N ILE A 154 -12.38 3.44 0.61
CA ILE A 154 -13.83 3.22 0.77
C ILE A 154 -14.10 2.15 1.83
N SER A 155 -13.47 0.98 1.72
CA SER A 155 -13.70 -0.13 2.65
C SER A 155 -13.28 0.21 4.08
N THR A 156 -12.09 0.78 4.28
CA THR A 156 -11.62 1.14 5.61
C THR A 156 -12.46 2.24 6.24
N SER A 157 -12.91 3.23 5.46
CA SER A 157 -13.76 4.31 5.98
C SER A 157 -15.17 3.81 6.29
N GLU A 158 -15.71 2.93 5.45
CA GLU A 158 -17.03 2.34 5.68
C GLU A 158 -17.03 1.46 6.94
N GLU A 159 -16.03 0.59 7.10
CA GLU A 159 -15.89 -0.25 8.29
C GLU A 159 -15.73 0.59 9.56
N ALA A 160 -14.94 1.68 9.49
CA ALA A 160 -14.80 2.63 10.59
C ALA A 160 -16.14 3.28 10.96
N LEU A 161 -16.92 3.76 9.99
CA LEU A 161 -18.23 4.37 10.24
C LEU A 161 -19.22 3.37 10.85
N ARG A 162 -19.29 2.15 10.30
CA ARG A 162 -20.18 1.09 10.81
C ARG A 162 -19.82 0.61 12.22
N SER A 163 -18.58 0.83 12.66
CA SER A 163 -18.15 0.46 14.02
C SER A 163 -18.68 1.40 15.12
N VAL A 164 -19.23 2.56 14.74
CA VAL A 164 -19.77 3.53 15.69
C VAL A 164 -21.17 3.09 16.16
N PRO A 165 -21.44 3.00 17.48
CA PRO A 165 -22.76 2.65 17.99
C PRO A 165 -23.85 3.65 17.55
N GLN A 166 -24.96 3.14 17.03
CA GLN A 166 -26.14 3.96 16.73
C GLN A 166 -26.98 4.12 18.00
N SER A 167 -26.65 5.16 18.78
CA SER A 167 -27.34 5.55 20.01
C SER A 167 -28.56 6.43 19.73
#